data_AF-A0A0D1DWR4-F1
#
_entry.id   AF-A0A0D1DWR4-F1
#
_cell.length_a   1.000
_cell.length_b   1.000
_cell.length_c   1.000
_cell.angle_alpha   90.00
_cell.angle_beta   90.00
_cell.angle_gamma   90.00
#
_symmetry.space_group_name_H-M   'P 1'
#
loop_
_entity.id
_entity.type
_entity.pdbx_description
1 polymer ?
#
loop_
_entity_poly.entity_id
_entity_poly.type
_entity_poly.pdbx_seq_one_letter_code
_entity_poly.pdbx_strand_id
1 'polypeptide(L)'
;MLVQTTGNMRLSLALMVVLSVASCTVMAAPFERAYSAVVLKLNDGRTAQCILPTAPWLSRNQADMVSSHLVASGKMACKSAQEHASHDGKTLHCEAGQLGSTDDAITTLKSACHQHHGTHAVV
;
A
#
# COMPACT_ATOMS: atom_id res chain seq x y z
N MET A 1 -14.12 -31.59 70.57
CA MET A 1 -12.68 -31.34 70.38
C MET A 1 -12.36 -31.57 68.92
N LEU A 2 -11.78 -30.56 68.26
CA LEU A 2 -11.30 -30.62 66.88
C LEU A 2 -10.19 -31.66 66.74
N VAL A 3 -10.12 -32.35 65.59
CA VAL A 3 -8.97 -32.33 64.66
C VAL A 3 -9.34 -33.12 63.39
N GLN A 4 -9.64 -32.32 62.37
CA GLN A 4 -9.38 -32.46 60.93
C GLN A 4 -8.33 -33.52 60.53
N THR A 5 -8.58 -34.33 59.50
CA THR A 5 -7.97 -34.16 58.16
C THR A 5 -8.38 -35.27 57.18
N THR A 6 -8.76 -34.79 56.00
CA THR A 6 -9.21 -35.45 54.78
C THR A 6 -8.06 -36.13 54.03
N GLY A 7 -8.32 -37.31 53.45
CA GLY A 7 -7.42 -38.00 52.53
C GLY A 7 -8.17 -38.94 51.59
N ASN A 8 -9.06 -38.38 50.75
CA ASN A 8 -9.72 -39.13 49.68
C ASN A 8 -8.79 -39.24 48.47
N MET A 9 -8.25 -40.43 48.21
CA MET A 9 -7.44 -40.69 47.02
C MET A 9 -7.90 -41.98 46.35
N ARG A 10 -9.05 -41.92 45.65
CA ARG A 10 -9.50 -42.95 44.69
C ARG A 10 -10.36 -42.30 43.61
N LEU A 11 -9.87 -42.32 42.36
CA LEU A 11 -10.58 -42.46 41.07
C LEU A 11 -9.55 -42.11 39.97
N SER A 12 -8.86 -43.06 39.35
CA SER A 12 -9.33 -43.97 38.29
C SER A 12 -10.04 -43.28 37.12
N LEU A 13 -9.30 -43.20 36.01
CA LEU A 13 -9.73 -43.18 34.60
C LEU A 13 -10.92 -42.28 34.19
N ALA A 14 -10.61 -41.19 33.49
CA ALA A 14 -11.36 -40.80 32.29
C ALA A 14 -10.48 -39.94 31.38
N LEU A 15 -10.00 -40.59 30.32
CA LEU A 15 -9.31 -40.04 29.17
C LEU A 15 -10.29 -39.11 28.40
N MET A 16 -10.17 -37.79 28.56
CA MET A 16 -10.85 -36.81 27.70
C MET A 16 -9.80 -36.18 26.78
N VAL A 17 -9.70 -36.75 25.59
CA VAL A 17 -8.95 -36.21 24.44
C VAL A 17 -9.61 -34.89 24.04
N VAL A 18 -9.10 -33.76 24.52
CA VAL A 18 -9.49 -32.45 23.99
C VAL A 18 -8.56 -32.16 22.82
N LEU A 19 -9.04 -32.50 21.61
CA LEU A 19 -8.47 -32.02 20.36
C LEU A 19 -8.62 -30.50 20.30
N SER A 20 -7.59 -29.77 20.75
CA SER A 20 -7.45 -28.36 20.45
C SER A 20 -7.03 -28.24 18.99
N VAL A 21 -8.03 -28.09 18.12
CA VAL A 21 -7.87 -27.77 16.70
C VAL A 21 -7.05 -26.48 16.63
N ALA A 22 -5.75 -26.62 16.39
CA ALA A 22 -4.87 -25.53 15.99
C ALA A 22 -5.40 -25.01 14.66
N SER A 23 -6.33 -24.07 14.75
CA SER A 23 -6.90 -23.39 13.60
C SER A 23 -5.78 -22.51 13.05
N CYS A 24 -5.00 -23.07 12.11
CA CYS A 24 -4.17 -22.27 11.21
C CYS A 24 -5.13 -21.41 10.39
N THR A 25 -5.54 -20.27 10.95
CA THR A 25 -6.11 -19.18 10.19
C THR A 25 -5.00 -18.68 9.28
N VAL A 26 -4.90 -19.26 8.09
CA VAL A 26 -4.25 -18.62 6.95
C VAL A 26 -5.01 -17.32 6.70
N MET A 27 -4.57 -16.24 7.36
CA MET A 27 -4.87 -14.89 6.93
C MET A 27 -4.27 -14.76 5.54
N ALA A 28 -5.07 -15.06 4.52
CA ALA A 28 -4.80 -14.61 3.17
C ALA A 28 -4.78 -13.08 3.25
N ALA A 29 -3.59 -12.50 3.32
CA ALA A 29 -3.42 -11.07 3.13
C ALA A 29 -4.10 -10.71 1.81
N PRO A 30 -4.83 -9.58 1.74
CA PRO A 30 -5.41 -9.14 0.47
C PRO A 30 -4.30 -9.15 -0.57
N PHE A 31 -4.52 -9.86 -1.65
CA PHE A 31 -3.61 -9.93 -2.79
C PHE A 31 -3.63 -8.52 -3.41
N GLU A 32 -2.84 -7.61 -2.84
CA GLU A 32 -2.64 -6.28 -3.41
C GLU A 32 -2.01 -6.51 -4.78
N ARG A 33 -2.82 -6.32 -5.83
CA ARG A 33 -2.34 -6.46 -7.20
C ARG A 33 -1.13 -5.53 -7.33
N ALA A 34 0.00 -6.07 -7.76
CA ALA A 34 1.22 -5.34 -8.06
C ALA A 34 1.00 -4.10 -8.95
N TYR A 35 0.74 -2.93 -8.37
CA TYR A 35 0.54 -1.69 -9.12
C TYR A 35 1.55 -0.64 -8.70
N SER A 36 1.86 0.28 -9.60
CA SER A 36 2.65 1.45 -9.25
C SER A 36 1.84 2.71 -9.52
N ALA A 37 2.09 3.76 -8.75
CA ALA A 37 1.36 5.01 -8.86
C ALA A 37 2.25 6.23 -8.64
N VAL A 38 1.83 7.35 -9.19
CA VAL A 38 2.37 8.67 -8.87
C VAL A 38 1.24 9.53 -8.36
N VAL A 39 1.39 10.05 -7.15
CA VAL A 39 0.40 10.86 -6.44
C VAL A 39 0.94 12.28 -6.34
N LEU A 40 0.23 13.22 -6.94
CA LEU A 40 0.57 14.63 -6.99
C LEU A 40 -0.40 15.43 -6.10
N LYS A 41 0.15 16.00 -5.02
CA LYS A 41 -0.58 16.96 -4.19
C LYS A 41 -0.63 18.31 -4.87
N LEU A 42 -1.83 18.84 -5.06
CA LEU A 42 -2.09 20.13 -5.71
C LEU A 42 -2.16 21.26 -4.68
N ASN A 43 -1.99 22.50 -5.16
CA ASN A 43 -1.98 23.69 -4.31
C ASN A 43 -3.37 24.03 -3.71
N ASP A 44 -4.44 23.50 -4.28
CA ASP A 44 -5.81 23.65 -3.79
C ASP A 44 -6.23 22.56 -2.79
N GLY A 45 -5.29 21.69 -2.40
CA GLY A 45 -5.51 20.60 -1.45
C GLY A 45 -6.05 19.31 -2.07
N ARG A 46 -6.42 19.31 -3.36
CA ARG A 46 -6.80 18.08 -4.08
C ARG A 46 -5.58 17.24 -4.43
N THR A 47 -5.84 16.01 -4.85
CA THR A 47 -4.78 15.09 -5.26
C THR A 47 -5.05 14.58 -6.68
N ALA A 48 -4.07 14.76 -7.57
CA ALA A 48 -4.09 14.10 -8.86
C ALA A 48 -3.24 12.83 -8.79
N GLN A 49 -3.68 11.77 -9.44
CA GLN A 49 -3.02 10.47 -9.39
C GLN A 49 -2.87 9.88 -10.78
N CYS A 50 -1.73 9.25 -11.02
CA CYS A 50 -1.48 8.39 -12.16
C CYS A 50 -1.32 6.95 -11.66
N ILE A 51 -2.21 6.05 -12.08
CA ILE A 51 -2.13 4.62 -11.78
C ILE A 51 -1.59 3.91 -13.02
N LEU A 52 -0.49 3.18 -12.86
CA LEU A 52 0.17 2.48 -13.96
C LEU A 52 -0.35 1.04 -14.09
N PRO A 53 -0.35 0.48 -15.31
CA PRO A 53 -0.83 -0.87 -15.56
C PRO A 53 -0.04 -1.90 -14.74
N THR A 54 -0.77 -2.90 -14.25
CA THR A 54 -0.26 -3.98 -13.41
C THR A 54 0.64 -4.90 -14.23
N ALA A 55 1.93 -4.60 -14.28
CA ALA A 55 2.96 -5.50 -14.79
C ALA A 55 4.16 -5.44 -13.83
N PRO A 56 4.60 -6.58 -13.25
CA PRO A 56 5.71 -6.61 -12.32
C PRO A 56 6.99 -6.08 -12.99
N TRP A 57 7.78 -5.30 -12.24
CA TRP A 57 8.98 -4.54 -12.66
C TRP A 57 8.73 -3.39 -13.64
N LEU A 58 7.92 -3.57 -14.69
CA LEU A 58 7.65 -2.53 -15.69
C LEU A 58 6.92 -1.32 -15.06
N SER A 59 5.93 -1.58 -14.19
CA SER A 59 5.15 -0.52 -13.54
C SER A 59 6.01 0.37 -12.63
N ARG A 60 7.03 -0.21 -11.96
CA ARG A 60 7.95 0.53 -11.07
C ARG A 60 8.80 1.52 -11.86
N ASN A 61 9.40 1.07 -12.97
CA ASN A 61 10.20 1.92 -13.85
C ASN A 61 9.33 3.01 -14.49
N GLN A 62 8.10 2.68 -14.89
CA GLN A 62 7.17 3.68 -15.42
C GLN A 62 6.82 4.75 -14.38
N ALA A 63 6.70 4.39 -13.10
CA ALA A 63 6.47 5.38 -12.03
C ALA A 63 7.65 6.34 -11.90
N ASP A 64 8.88 5.82 -11.97
CA ASP A 64 10.09 6.66 -11.99
C ASP A 64 10.10 7.61 -13.17
N MET A 65 9.79 7.12 -14.38
CA MET A 65 9.74 7.94 -15.59
C MET A 65 8.69 9.04 -15.49
N VAL A 66 7.48 8.72 -15.01
CA VAL A 66 6.44 9.73 -14.77
C VAL A 66 6.93 10.78 -13.77
N SER A 67 7.48 10.36 -12.62
CA SER A 67 8.00 11.30 -11.61
C SER A 67 9.15 12.17 -12.13
N SER A 68 10.04 11.59 -12.95
CA SER A 68 11.15 12.29 -13.57
C SER A 68 10.65 13.35 -14.54
N HIS A 69 9.61 13.04 -15.33
CA HIS A 69 8.96 14.00 -16.22
C HIS A 69 8.35 15.17 -15.43
N LEU A 70 7.69 14.90 -14.30
CA LEU A 70 7.13 15.95 -13.44
C LEU A 70 8.24 16.87 -12.91
N VAL A 71 9.33 16.30 -12.39
CA VAL A 71 10.46 17.09 -11.87
C VAL A 71 11.15 17.87 -12.98
N ALA A 72 11.34 17.26 -14.16
CA ALA A 72 11.97 17.89 -15.32
C ALA A 72 11.17 19.10 -15.86
N SER A 73 9.86 19.16 -15.60
CA SER A 73 9.06 20.36 -15.93
C SER A 73 9.46 21.60 -15.12
N GLY A 74 10.24 21.44 -14.04
CA GLY A 74 10.66 22.51 -13.14
C GLY A 74 9.56 23.03 -12.21
N LYS A 75 8.33 22.51 -12.32
CA LYS A 75 7.16 23.00 -11.56
C LYS A 75 6.69 22.06 -10.45
N MET A 76 7.29 20.88 -10.31
CA MET A 76 6.88 19.85 -9.34
C MET A 76 8.10 19.21 -8.69
N ALA A 77 7.91 18.69 -7.47
CA ALA A 77 8.95 17.99 -6.73
C ALA A 77 8.42 16.65 -6.22
N CYS A 78 9.20 15.58 -6.37
CA CYS A 78 8.86 14.25 -5.86
C CYS A 78 9.81 13.91 -4.71
N LYS A 79 9.25 13.62 -3.53
CA LYS A 79 10.01 13.56 -2.25
C LYS A 79 10.25 12.16 -1.75
N SER A 80 9.31 11.24 -1.99
CA SER A 80 9.39 9.89 -1.43
C SER A 80 8.77 8.84 -2.35
N ALA A 81 9.34 7.64 -2.29
CA ALA A 81 8.77 6.42 -2.80
C ALA A 81 8.30 5.58 -1.62
N GLN A 82 7.03 5.19 -1.62
CA GLN A 82 6.50 4.18 -0.72
C GLN A 82 6.44 2.86 -1.48
N GLU A 83 7.29 1.92 -1.07
CA GLU A 83 7.27 0.55 -1.57
C GLU A 83 6.03 -0.17 -1.04
N HIS A 84 5.35 -0.93 -1.91
CA HIS A 84 4.21 -1.75 -1.49
C HIS A 84 4.71 -3.00 -0.76
N ALA A 85 3.88 -3.57 0.11
CA ALA A 85 4.26 -4.70 0.99
C ALA A 85 4.74 -5.95 0.23
N SER A 86 4.30 -6.13 -1.03
CA SER A 86 4.71 -7.22 -1.92
C SER A 86 5.99 -6.94 -2.70
N HIS A 87 6.60 -5.75 -2.59
CA HIS A 87 7.69 -5.25 -3.45
C HIS A 87 7.38 -5.21 -4.96
N ASP A 88 6.19 -5.60 -5.39
CA ASP A 88 5.83 -5.66 -6.81
C ASP A 88 5.33 -4.32 -7.36
N GLY A 89 5.33 -3.28 -6.54
CA GLY A 89 4.79 -1.96 -6.84
C GLY A 89 5.33 -0.87 -5.92
N LYS A 90 5.14 0.39 -6.34
CA LYS A 90 5.47 1.55 -5.49
C LYS A 90 4.57 2.74 -5.78
N THR A 91 4.43 3.59 -4.79
CA THR A 91 3.76 4.90 -4.92
C THR A 91 4.78 6.02 -4.75
N LEU A 92 4.92 6.89 -5.74
CA LEU A 92 5.73 8.10 -5.64
C LEU A 92 4.87 9.29 -5.25
N HIS A 93 5.30 10.03 -4.25
CA HIS A 93 4.60 11.22 -3.78
C HIS A 93 5.30 12.48 -4.29
N CYS A 94 4.55 13.27 -5.04
CA CYS A 94 4.96 14.53 -5.63
C CYS A 94 4.06 15.66 -5.14
N GLU A 95 4.59 16.88 -5.21
CA GLU A 95 3.88 18.10 -4.82
C GLU A 95 4.05 19.14 -5.93
N ALA A 96 2.98 19.88 -6.21
CA ALA A 96 3.05 21.05 -7.06
C ALA A 96 3.92 22.12 -6.39
N GLY A 97 4.83 22.71 -7.16
CA GLY A 97 5.64 23.84 -6.72
C GLY A 97 4.81 25.12 -6.63
N GLN A 98 5.29 26.10 -5.87
CA GLN A 98 4.59 27.36 -5.66
C GLN A 98 4.42 28.21 -6.93
N LEU A 99 5.18 27.92 -7.97
CA LEU A 99 5.16 28.63 -9.26
C LEU A 99 4.24 27.96 -10.31
N GLY A 100 3.70 26.78 -10.01
CA GLY A 100 2.83 26.03 -10.92
C GLY A 100 1.35 26.28 -10.62
N SER A 101 0.54 26.53 -11.66
CA SER A 101 -0.91 26.50 -11.53
C SER A 101 -1.39 25.05 -11.29
N THR A 102 -2.51 24.88 -10.61
CA THR A 102 -3.12 23.55 -10.43
C THR A 102 -3.44 22.88 -11.78
N ASP A 103 -3.92 23.66 -12.75
CA ASP A 103 -4.26 23.15 -14.08
C ASP A 103 -3.03 22.68 -14.86
N ASP A 104 -1.94 23.45 -14.80
CA ASP A 104 -0.65 23.09 -15.39
C ASP A 104 -0.13 21.77 -14.80
N ALA A 105 -0.24 21.63 -13.47
CA ALA A 105 0.22 20.45 -12.74
C ALA A 105 -0.60 19.21 -13.13
N ILE A 106 -1.92 19.33 -13.19
CA ILE A 106 -2.83 18.26 -13.67
C ILE A 106 -2.52 17.89 -15.12
N THR A 107 -2.37 18.88 -16.01
CA THR A 107 -2.10 18.66 -17.42
C THR A 107 -0.76 17.95 -17.63
N THR A 108 0.27 18.35 -16.87
CA THR A 108 1.59 17.72 -16.93
C THR A 108 1.53 16.28 -16.44
N LEU A 109 0.88 16.02 -15.30
CA LEU A 109 0.68 14.66 -14.80
C LEU A 109 -0.11 13.79 -15.79
N LYS A 110 -1.22 14.30 -16.32
CA LYS A 110 -2.04 13.58 -17.29
C LYS A 110 -1.25 13.23 -18.54
N SER A 111 -0.45 14.16 -19.08
CA SER A 111 0.42 13.93 -20.23
C SER A 111 1.46 12.85 -19.97
N ALA A 112 2.21 12.96 -18.86
CA ALA A 112 3.20 11.96 -18.46
C ALA A 112 2.55 10.59 -18.24
N CYS A 113 1.39 10.57 -17.59
CA CYS A 113 0.63 9.35 -17.33
C CYS A 113 0.22 8.64 -18.62
N HIS A 114 -0.31 9.38 -19.60
CA HIS A 114 -0.70 8.83 -20.90
C HIS A 114 0.50 8.28 -21.69
N GLN A 115 1.67 8.95 -21.65
CA GLN A 115 2.89 8.47 -22.32
C GLN A 115 3.37 7.11 -21.78
N HIS A 116 3.05 6.81 -20.53
CA HIS A 116 3.40 5.55 -19.87
C HIS A 116 2.21 4.60 -19.68
N HIS A 117 1.16 4.77 -20.49
CA HIS A 117 -0.04 3.92 -20.50
C HIS A 117 -0.79 3.86 -19.15
N GLY A 118 -0.60 4.86 -18.29
CA GLY A 118 -1.28 4.98 -17.02
C GLY A 118 -2.67 5.62 -17.13
N THR A 119 -3.47 5.41 -16.10
CA THR A 119 -4.79 6.01 -15.92
C THR A 119 -4.67 7.20 -14.97
N HIS A 120 -5.13 8.37 -15.43
CA HIS A 120 -5.15 9.59 -14.63
C HIS A 120 -6.50 9.78 -13.94
N ALA A 121 -6.49 10.19 -12.67
CA ALA A 121 -7.66 10.61 -11.91
C ALA A 121 -7.35 11.79 -10.98
N VAL A 122 -8.37 12.55 -10.60
CA VAL A 122 -8.27 13.63 -9.59
C VAL A 122 -9.29 13.35 -8.50
N VAL A 123 -8.86 13.45 -7.25
CA VAL A 123 -9.63 13.13 -6.03
C VAL A 123 -9.65 14.35 -5.10
#